data_AF-A0A4U7ED78-F1
#
_entry.id   AF-A0A4U7ED78-F1
#
_cell.length_a   1.000
_cell.length_b   1.000
_cell.length_c   1.000
_cell.angle_alpha   90.00
_cell.angle_beta   90.00
_cell.angle_gamma   90.00
#
_symmetry.space_group_name_H-M   'P 1'
#
loop_
_entity.id
_entity.type
_entity.pdbx_description
1 polymer ?
#
loop_
_entity_poly.entity_id
_entity_poly.type
_entity_poly.pdbx_seq_one_letter_code
_entity_poly.pdbx_strand_id
1 'polypeptide(L)'
;MDRSSGGRRKYVRAAEPRGAVGDGPARTDSVRGRGPTRSAGDRLNPAAVRPPAVFRDCSRPIETGMPTYPGDPDVSLAPDATHEADGYATSELRTGTHAGTHVDAPRHTLPEGEAIDERGVGKFAFDARLVDSRPLTPREPIGAEALPDPDAIDPDVDLLVVRTGWAAHWGTDRYRDHPYLTAAATERCRAAGVGVGLDTFGPDPTPAAGGANPDPDTPDEPDGTPAHDALLRGSLPIVENLCGLDGLPARFRLYAFPLRLRDGDGSPVRAVAEWED
;
A
#
# COMPACT_ATOMS: atom_id res chain seq x y z
N MET A 1 20.16 -17.42 39.09
CA MET A 1 21.16 -16.34 39.10
C MET A 1 20.51 -15.12 38.50
N ASP A 2 20.34 -14.15 39.38
CA ASP A 2 20.05 -12.71 39.24
C ASP A 2 19.23 -12.18 38.05
N ARG A 3 18.03 -11.66 38.36
CA ARG A 3 17.24 -10.74 37.54
C ARG A 3 17.60 -9.33 37.98
N SER A 4 18.36 -8.58 37.18
CA SER A 4 18.51 -7.14 37.40
C SER A 4 17.39 -6.39 36.66
N SER A 5 16.37 -6.03 37.43
CA SER A 5 15.30 -5.11 37.03
C SER A 5 15.83 -3.67 37.02
N GLY A 6 16.29 -3.21 35.84
CA GLY A 6 16.56 -1.81 35.58
C GLY A 6 15.30 -1.10 35.09
N GLY A 7 14.53 -0.50 36.02
CA GLY A 7 13.34 0.27 35.68
C GLY A 7 13.67 1.50 34.84
N ARG A 8 13.24 1.53 33.57
CA ARG A 8 13.25 2.75 32.74
C ARG A 8 11.87 3.41 32.82
N ARG A 9 11.71 4.37 33.74
CA ARG A 9 10.56 5.29 33.70
C ARG A 9 10.79 6.27 32.53
N LYS A 10 10.23 5.99 31.35
CA LYS A 10 10.29 6.89 30.18
C LYS A 10 9.35 8.10 30.27
N TYR A 11 8.36 8.07 31.17
CA TYR A 11 7.42 9.18 31.33
C TYR A 11 7.40 9.67 32.78
N VAL A 12 8.17 10.71 33.07
CA VAL A 12 7.98 11.53 34.27
C VAL A 12 6.89 12.55 33.93
N ARG A 13 5.79 12.53 34.68
CA ARG A 13 4.72 13.55 34.62
C ARG A 13 5.37 14.92 34.85
N ALA A 14 5.32 15.82 33.87
CA ALA A 14 5.83 17.18 34.04
C ALA A 14 5.08 17.88 35.18
N ALA A 15 5.83 18.42 36.14
CA ALA A 15 5.29 19.29 37.18
C ALA A 15 5.00 20.69 36.60
N GLU A 16 3.84 21.25 36.91
CA GLU A 16 3.45 22.61 36.50
C GLU A 16 4.39 23.67 37.11
N PRO A 17 4.81 24.71 36.36
CA PRO A 17 5.52 25.82 36.95
C PRO A 17 4.52 26.82 37.58
N ARG A 18 4.70 27.04 38.89
CA ARG A 18 4.11 28.15 39.64
C ARG A 18 4.67 29.48 39.13
N GLY A 19 3.79 30.48 39.05
CA GLY A 19 4.09 31.80 38.51
C GLY A 19 5.04 32.65 39.36
N ALA A 20 5.59 33.67 38.70
CA ALA A 20 6.13 34.86 39.33
C ALA A 20 5.84 36.08 38.45
N VAL A 21 5.34 37.12 39.11
CA VAL A 21 4.92 38.42 38.59
C VAL A 21 6.15 39.30 38.36
N GLY A 22 6.12 40.15 37.33
CA GLY A 22 7.10 41.21 37.10
C GLY A 22 6.53 42.34 36.26
N ASP A 23 6.22 43.45 36.93
CA ASP A 23 5.76 44.75 36.40
C ASP A 23 6.85 45.48 35.57
N GLY A 24 6.43 46.25 34.56
CA GLY A 24 7.26 47.28 33.91
C GLY A 24 6.62 47.94 32.68
N PRO A 25 6.76 49.27 32.46
CA PRO A 25 5.64 50.10 32.06
C PRO A 25 5.50 50.41 30.56
N ALA A 26 4.27 50.82 30.22
CA ALA A 26 3.81 51.31 28.93
C ALA A 26 4.59 52.51 28.38
N ARG A 27 4.79 52.52 27.06
CA ARG A 27 4.99 53.75 26.28
C ARG A 27 4.10 53.71 25.04
N THR A 28 3.21 54.68 25.00
CA THR A 28 2.42 55.10 23.85
C THR A 28 3.34 55.73 22.80
N ASP A 29 3.11 55.43 21.52
CA ASP A 29 3.24 56.46 20.48
C ASP A 29 2.37 56.13 19.27
N SER A 30 1.48 57.08 18.99
CA SER A 30 0.57 57.11 17.86
C SER A 30 1.26 57.69 16.64
N VAL A 31 1.29 56.96 15.52
CA VAL A 31 1.53 57.56 14.20
C VAL A 31 0.54 56.97 13.19
N ARG A 32 -0.31 57.86 12.66
CA ARG A 32 -1.24 57.60 11.56
C ARG A 32 -0.45 57.46 10.25
N GLY A 33 -0.48 56.27 9.65
CA GLY A 33 -0.03 56.04 8.28
C GLY A 33 -1.21 55.64 7.39
N ARG A 34 -1.47 56.43 6.34
CA ARG A 34 -2.53 56.18 5.34
C ARG A 34 -2.19 54.92 4.53
N GLY A 35 -3.01 53.87 4.63
CA GLY A 35 -2.97 52.73 3.72
C GLY A 35 -3.70 53.04 2.39
N PRO A 36 -3.28 52.43 1.27
CA PRO A 36 -3.90 52.67 -0.03
C PRO A 36 -5.31 52.07 -0.08
N THR A 37 -6.19 52.78 -0.78
CA THR A 37 -7.58 52.43 -1.05
C THR A 37 -7.70 51.08 -1.76
N ARG A 38 -8.47 50.14 -1.18
CA ARG A 38 -8.90 48.92 -1.86
C ARG A 38 -9.84 49.29 -3.00
N SER A 39 -9.49 48.95 -4.24
CA SER A 39 -10.46 48.93 -5.33
C SER A 39 -11.45 47.79 -5.09
N ALA A 40 -12.74 48.12 -5.18
CA ALA A 40 -13.82 47.13 -5.25
C ALA A 40 -13.69 46.39 -6.59
N GLY A 41 -13.28 45.12 -6.56
CA GLY A 41 -13.04 44.38 -7.79
C GLY A 41 -12.68 42.90 -7.67
N ASP A 42 -12.38 42.37 -6.48
CA ASP A 42 -12.24 40.91 -6.31
C ASP A 42 -13.59 40.29 -6.02
N ARG A 43 -14.35 40.04 -7.10
CA ARG A 43 -15.38 39.00 -7.07
C ARG A 43 -14.64 37.70 -6.82
N LEU A 44 -14.79 37.14 -5.62
CA LEU A 44 -14.43 35.76 -5.31
C LEU A 44 -14.94 34.89 -6.46
N ASN A 45 -14.00 34.36 -7.24
CA ASN A 45 -14.29 33.30 -8.17
C ASN A 45 -14.88 32.16 -7.32
N PRO A 46 -16.14 31.74 -7.52
CA PRO A 46 -16.65 30.57 -6.82
C PRO A 46 -15.88 29.40 -7.40
N ALA A 47 -14.74 29.08 -6.79
CA ALA A 47 -14.04 27.84 -7.05
C ALA A 47 -15.11 26.75 -6.97
N ALA A 48 -15.27 26.02 -8.08
CA ALA A 48 -16.15 24.87 -8.15
C ALA A 48 -15.90 24.05 -6.89
N VAL A 49 -16.91 23.92 -6.04
CA VAL A 49 -16.84 23.07 -4.86
C VAL A 49 -16.60 21.68 -5.41
N ARG A 50 -15.34 21.20 -5.31
CA ARG A 50 -15.03 19.84 -5.69
C ARG A 50 -15.92 18.92 -4.85
N PRO A 51 -16.58 17.93 -5.47
CA PRO A 51 -17.32 16.93 -4.69
C PRO A 51 -16.39 16.34 -3.62
N PRO A 52 -16.92 15.99 -2.44
CA PRO A 52 -16.10 15.46 -1.37
C PRO A 52 -15.44 14.15 -1.83
N ALA A 53 -14.13 14.05 -1.65
CA ALA A 53 -13.41 12.82 -1.93
C ALA A 53 -13.87 11.70 -0.99
N VAL A 54 -14.16 10.54 -1.55
CA VAL A 54 -14.42 9.31 -0.82
C VAL A 54 -13.13 8.52 -0.71
N PHE A 55 -12.84 8.04 0.50
CA PHE A 55 -11.68 7.19 0.77
C PHE A 55 -12.14 5.80 1.17
N ARG A 56 -11.48 4.79 0.62
CA ARG A 56 -11.67 3.39 1.01
C ARG A 56 -10.34 2.74 1.33
N ASP A 57 -10.33 2.00 2.43
CA ASP A 57 -9.21 1.15 2.79
C ASP A 57 -9.22 -0.12 1.93
N CYS A 58 -8.09 -0.38 1.29
CA CYS A 58 -7.86 -1.54 0.44
C CYS A 58 -6.81 -2.50 1.01
N SER A 59 -6.56 -2.44 2.33
CA SER A 59 -5.47 -3.17 2.98
C SER A 59 -5.95 -4.32 3.87
N ARG A 60 -5.19 -5.41 3.90
CA ARG A 60 -5.31 -6.43 4.95
C ARG A 60 -4.87 -5.87 6.30
N PRO A 61 -5.53 -6.26 7.40
CA PRO A 61 -5.01 -5.98 8.72
C PRO A 61 -3.67 -6.70 8.91
N ILE A 62 -2.71 -6.02 9.55
CA ILE A 62 -1.48 -6.65 10.03
C ILE A 62 -1.80 -7.25 11.41
N GLU A 63 -1.73 -8.57 11.51
CA GLU A 63 -2.06 -9.32 12.73
C GLU A 63 -1.17 -10.56 12.90
N THR A 64 -0.99 -10.98 14.15
CA THR A 64 -0.22 -12.19 14.48
C THR A 64 -0.89 -13.41 13.86
N GLY A 65 -0.12 -14.21 13.12
CA GLY A 65 -0.63 -15.41 12.46
C GLY A 65 -1.44 -15.16 11.19
N MET A 66 -1.43 -13.93 10.66
CA MET A 66 -1.97 -13.66 9.33
C MET A 66 -1.26 -14.50 8.25
N PRO A 67 -1.93 -14.78 7.12
CA PRO A 67 -1.27 -15.40 5.97
C PRO A 67 -0.02 -14.65 5.52
N THR A 68 1.04 -15.41 5.26
CA THR A 68 2.26 -14.99 4.58
C THR A 68 2.52 -15.90 3.38
N TYR A 69 3.32 -15.43 2.43
CA TYR A 69 3.74 -16.27 1.31
C TYR A 69 4.48 -17.52 1.84
N PRO A 70 4.31 -18.72 1.26
CA PRO A 70 4.96 -19.92 1.74
C PRO A 70 6.50 -19.80 1.80
N GLY A 71 7.05 -19.87 3.01
CA GLY A 71 8.49 -19.74 3.26
C GLY A 71 8.93 -18.37 3.79
N ASP A 72 8.05 -17.37 3.73
CA ASP A 72 8.32 -16.02 4.25
C ASP A 72 8.28 -15.97 5.78
N PRO A 73 8.91 -14.94 6.39
CA PRO A 73 8.85 -14.74 7.84
C PRO A 73 7.41 -14.52 8.33
N ASP A 74 7.04 -15.21 9.41
CA ASP A 74 5.77 -14.95 10.11
C ASP A 74 5.66 -13.51 10.62
N VAL A 75 4.43 -13.01 10.69
CA VAL A 75 4.10 -11.74 11.31
C VAL A 75 3.75 -11.94 12.79
N SER A 76 4.30 -11.09 13.65
CA SER A 76 3.90 -11.00 15.06
C SER A 76 3.70 -9.56 15.49
N LEU A 77 2.56 -9.29 16.11
CA LEU A 77 2.22 -8.05 16.80
C LEU A 77 1.94 -8.38 18.26
N ALA A 78 2.86 -8.02 19.16
CA ALA A 78 2.81 -8.39 20.58
C ALA A 78 3.00 -7.17 21.49
N PRO A 79 2.36 -7.11 22.66
CA PRO A 79 2.58 -6.02 23.60
C PRO A 79 4.01 -6.04 24.16
N ASP A 80 4.69 -4.88 24.11
CA ASP A 80 5.96 -4.58 24.80
C ASP A 80 5.71 -3.88 26.14
N ALA A 81 4.68 -3.03 26.20
CA ALA A 81 4.22 -2.34 27.40
C ALA A 81 2.69 -2.36 27.46
N THR A 82 2.13 -2.44 28.68
CA THR A 82 0.68 -2.46 28.90
C THR A 82 0.23 -1.35 29.85
N HIS A 83 -1.00 -0.86 29.68
CA HIS A 83 -1.53 0.16 30.59
C HIS A 83 -1.55 -0.29 32.06
N GLU A 84 -1.81 -1.57 32.33
CA GLU A 84 -1.87 -2.11 33.68
C GLU A 84 -0.49 -2.10 34.36
N ALA A 85 0.55 -2.54 33.67
CA ALA A 85 1.90 -2.65 34.25
C ALA A 85 2.70 -1.33 34.16
N ASP A 86 2.52 -0.57 33.08
CA ASP A 86 3.42 0.51 32.69
C ASP A 86 2.75 1.90 32.62
N GLY A 87 1.41 1.95 32.61
CA GLY A 87 0.63 3.18 32.47
C GLY A 87 0.46 3.67 31.02
N TYR A 88 1.02 2.96 30.04
CA TYR A 88 0.87 3.21 28.59
C TYR A 88 0.92 1.88 27.83
N ALA A 89 0.44 1.86 26.58
CA ALA A 89 0.56 0.71 25.70
C ALA A 89 1.56 0.96 24.57
N THR A 90 2.42 -0.02 24.32
CA THR A 90 3.32 -0.09 23.16
C THR A 90 3.37 -1.55 22.72
N SER A 91 3.43 -1.79 21.42
CA SER A 91 3.59 -3.13 20.84
C SER A 91 4.86 -3.22 20.01
N GLU A 92 5.46 -4.40 19.97
CA GLU A 92 6.48 -4.80 19.01
C GLU A 92 5.80 -5.39 17.76
N LEU A 93 6.25 -4.96 16.58
CA LEU A 93 5.88 -5.53 15.29
C LEU A 93 7.11 -6.17 14.65
N ARG A 94 7.04 -7.47 14.40
CA ARG A 94 7.97 -8.20 13.52
C ARG A 94 7.21 -8.63 12.28
N THR A 95 7.76 -8.34 11.12
CA THR A 95 7.10 -8.56 9.83
C THR A 95 8.13 -8.80 8.73
N GLY A 96 7.78 -9.60 7.73
CA GLY A 96 8.44 -9.57 6.42
C GLY A 96 8.12 -8.27 5.67
N THR A 97 8.96 -7.94 4.69
CA THR A 97 8.77 -6.77 3.81
C THR A 97 7.61 -6.95 2.82
N HIS A 98 7.26 -8.20 2.49
CA HIS A 98 6.17 -8.58 1.60
C HIS A 98 4.93 -9.09 2.37
N ALA A 99 4.77 -8.69 3.63
CA ALA A 99 3.66 -9.15 4.46
C ALA A 99 2.36 -8.39 4.20
N GLY A 100 1.25 -9.13 4.04
CA GLY A 100 -0.08 -8.55 3.85
C GLY A 100 -0.16 -7.73 2.56
N THR A 101 -0.94 -6.64 2.59
CA THR A 101 -0.96 -5.68 1.49
C THR A 101 0.34 -4.90 1.46
N HIS A 102 1.07 -5.00 0.36
CA HIS A 102 2.41 -4.45 0.23
C HIS A 102 2.68 -3.98 -1.20
N VAL A 103 3.80 -3.28 -1.38
CA VAL A 103 4.31 -2.85 -2.68
C VAL A 103 5.73 -3.36 -2.87
N ASP A 104 6.06 -3.74 -4.10
CA ASP A 104 7.39 -4.22 -4.46
C ASP A 104 8.26 -3.11 -5.06
N ALA A 105 9.55 -3.20 -4.76
CA ALA A 105 10.58 -2.46 -5.46
C ALA A 105 11.33 -3.36 -6.45
N PRO A 106 11.97 -2.80 -7.49
CA PRO A 106 12.77 -3.57 -8.44
C PRO A 106 13.82 -4.46 -7.78
N ARG A 107 14.34 -4.04 -6.62
CA ARG A 107 15.29 -4.83 -5.82
C ARG A 107 14.79 -6.22 -5.43
N HIS A 108 13.47 -6.44 -5.38
CA HIS A 108 12.87 -7.73 -5.02
C HIS A 108 13.35 -8.88 -5.92
N THR A 109 13.44 -8.68 -7.24
CA THR A 109 13.94 -9.71 -8.17
C THR A 109 15.20 -9.31 -8.93
N LEU A 110 15.66 -8.06 -8.78
CA LEU A 110 16.86 -7.54 -9.43
C LEU A 110 17.88 -7.11 -8.38
N PRO A 111 19.02 -7.79 -8.24
CA PRO A 111 20.01 -7.45 -7.22
C PRO A 111 20.46 -5.99 -7.23
N GLU A 112 20.57 -5.39 -8.42
CA GLU A 112 20.94 -3.99 -8.64
C GLU A 112 19.72 -3.06 -8.83
N GLY A 113 18.52 -3.56 -8.51
CA GLY A 113 17.27 -2.82 -8.62
C GLY A 113 17.17 -1.68 -7.60
N GLU A 114 16.43 -0.65 -7.98
CA GLU A 114 16.04 0.46 -7.10
C GLU A 114 15.31 -0.12 -5.86
N ALA A 115 15.73 0.27 -4.66
CA ALA A 115 15.06 -0.06 -3.40
C ALA A 115 13.89 0.88 -3.11
N ILE A 116 13.03 0.48 -2.17
CA ILE A 116 11.90 1.29 -1.70
C ILE A 116 12.32 2.71 -1.27
N ASP A 117 13.42 2.88 -0.53
CA ASP A 117 13.84 4.20 -0.03
C ASP A 117 14.54 5.10 -1.05
N GLU A 118 14.83 4.55 -2.23
CA GLU A 118 15.42 5.25 -3.38
C GLU A 118 14.32 5.79 -4.33
N ARG A 119 13.15 5.12 -4.36
CA ARG A 119 11.99 5.55 -5.14
C ARG A 119 11.38 6.84 -4.59
N GLY A 120 11.13 7.81 -5.48
CA GLY A 120 10.40 9.02 -5.12
C GLY A 120 8.99 8.70 -4.63
N VAL A 121 8.58 9.27 -3.49
CA VAL A 121 7.31 8.94 -2.81
C VAL A 121 6.05 9.08 -3.69
N GLY A 122 6.08 10.02 -4.66
CA GLY A 122 4.98 10.21 -5.61
C GLY A 122 4.74 9.02 -6.54
N LYS A 123 5.73 8.14 -6.74
CA LYS A 123 5.59 6.90 -7.52
C LYS A 123 4.74 5.82 -6.83
N PHE A 124 4.24 6.09 -5.62
CA PHE A 124 3.33 5.22 -4.87
C PHE A 124 1.92 5.80 -4.73
N ALA A 125 1.64 6.88 -5.48
CA ALA A 125 0.31 7.46 -5.65
C ALA A 125 -0.09 7.28 -7.11
N PHE A 126 -0.88 6.24 -7.36
CA PHE A 126 -1.21 5.74 -8.68
C PHE A 126 -2.53 6.31 -9.18
N ASP A 127 -2.61 6.57 -10.47
CA ASP A 127 -3.86 6.85 -11.18
C ASP A 127 -4.38 5.52 -11.74
N ALA A 128 -5.16 4.80 -10.93
CA ALA A 128 -5.52 3.42 -11.15
C ALA A 128 -6.75 3.22 -12.05
N ARG A 129 -6.76 2.13 -12.81
CA ARG A 129 -7.94 1.63 -13.52
C ARG A 129 -8.35 0.27 -12.95
N LEU A 130 -9.62 0.13 -12.58
CA LEU A 130 -10.16 -1.16 -12.16
C LEU A 130 -10.36 -2.06 -13.39
N VAL A 131 -9.87 -3.30 -13.30
CA VAL A 131 -10.12 -4.38 -14.25
C VAL A 131 -10.82 -5.49 -13.48
N ASP A 132 -12.12 -5.67 -13.72
CA ASP A 132 -12.89 -6.74 -13.07
C ASP A 132 -12.81 -8.01 -13.91
N SER A 133 -11.98 -8.97 -13.47
CA SER A 133 -11.74 -10.23 -14.18
C SER A 133 -12.62 -11.38 -13.67
N ARG A 134 -13.57 -11.10 -12.78
CA ARG A 134 -14.43 -12.13 -12.18
C ARG A 134 -15.52 -12.61 -13.14
N PRO A 135 -16.03 -13.84 -12.93
CA PRO A 135 -15.53 -14.84 -11.99
C PRO A 135 -14.27 -15.54 -12.53
N LEU A 136 -13.37 -15.93 -11.62
CA LEU A 136 -12.22 -16.79 -11.93
C LEU A 136 -12.28 -18.06 -11.08
N THR A 137 -11.72 -19.13 -11.62
CA THR A 137 -11.55 -20.43 -10.98
C THR A 137 -10.17 -20.54 -10.33
N PRO A 138 -9.94 -21.50 -9.41
CA PRO A 138 -8.64 -21.70 -8.79
C PRO A 138 -7.54 -21.89 -9.85
N ARG A 139 -6.43 -21.19 -9.67
CA ARG A 139 -5.25 -21.23 -10.55
C ARG A 139 -5.57 -20.90 -12.01
N GLU A 140 -6.63 -20.12 -12.27
CA GLU A 140 -6.97 -19.72 -13.63
C GLU A 140 -5.92 -18.72 -14.17
N PRO A 141 -5.32 -18.97 -15.35
CA PRO A 141 -4.43 -18.02 -16.00
C PRO A 141 -5.20 -16.79 -16.50
N ILE A 142 -4.78 -15.61 -16.08
CA ILE A 142 -5.28 -14.33 -16.56
C ILE A 142 -4.52 -13.99 -17.84
N GLY A 143 -5.19 -14.20 -18.97
CA GLY A 143 -4.69 -13.91 -20.31
C GLY A 143 -4.66 -12.42 -20.64
N ALA A 144 -3.98 -12.07 -21.74
CA ALA A 144 -3.89 -10.70 -22.23
C ALA A 144 -5.26 -10.10 -22.57
N GLU A 145 -6.20 -10.93 -23.00
CA GLU A 145 -7.59 -10.61 -23.32
C GLU A 145 -8.43 -10.17 -22.12
N ALA A 146 -8.01 -10.52 -20.90
CA ALA A 146 -8.64 -10.04 -19.68
C ALA A 146 -8.23 -8.60 -19.33
N LEU A 147 -7.18 -8.08 -19.99
CA LEU A 147 -6.67 -6.73 -19.77
C LEU A 147 -7.04 -5.81 -20.95
N PRO A 148 -7.27 -4.51 -20.71
CA PRO A 148 -7.54 -3.56 -21.79
C PRO A 148 -6.40 -3.54 -22.82
N ASP A 149 -6.74 -3.29 -24.08
CA ASP A 149 -5.73 -2.98 -25.09
C ASP A 149 -4.93 -1.75 -24.68
N PRO A 150 -3.60 -1.69 -24.93
CA PRO A 150 -2.76 -0.55 -24.57
C PRO A 150 -3.34 0.79 -25.04
N ASP A 151 -3.89 0.84 -26.26
CA ASP A 151 -4.49 2.05 -26.84
C ASP A 151 -5.82 2.45 -26.17
N ALA A 152 -6.43 1.56 -25.39
CA ALA A 152 -7.65 1.80 -24.64
C ALA A 152 -7.38 2.22 -23.18
N ILE A 153 -6.12 2.26 -22.75
CA ILE A 153 -5.69 2.71 -21.42
C ILE A 153 -5.46 4.23 -21.49
N ASP A 154 -6.07 4.98 -20.58
CA ASP A 154 -5.85 6.42 -20.51
C ASP A 154 -4.35 6.73 -20.25
N PRO A 155 -3.75 7.75 -20.88
CA PRO A 155 -2.30 8.01 -20.79
C PRO A 155 -1.76 8.30 -19.40
N ASP A 156 -2.63 8.67 -18.46
CA ASP A 156 -2.29 8.93 -17.06
C ASP A 156 -2.44 7.69 -16.18
N VAL A 157 -2.95 6.56 -16.70
CA VAL A 157 -3.00 5.30 -15.95
C VAL A 157 -1.58 4.77 -15.79
N ASP A 158 -1.18 4.47 -14.56
CA ASP A 158 0.07 3.81 -14.24
C ASP A 158 -0.11 2.47 -13.48
N LEU A 159 -1.36 2.14 -13.11
CA LEU A 159 -1.70 0.91 -12.40
C LEU A 159 -3.03 0.31 -12.88
N LEU A 160 -3.00 -0.95 -13.30
CA LEU A 160 -4.21 -1.76 -13.49
C LEU A 160 -4.51 -2.52 -12.20
N VAL A 161 -5.60 -2.19 -11.52
CA VAL A 161 -6.06 -2.93 -10.34
C VAL A 161 -6.96 -4.07 -10.80
N VAL A 162 -6.41 -5.28 -10.85
CA VAL A 162 -7.07 -6.50 -11.30
C VAL A 162 -7.82 -7.12 -10.13
N ARG A 163 -9.14 -7.04 -10.17
CA ARG A 163 -10.04 -7.65 -9.19
C ARG A 163 -10.37 -9.06 -9.64
N THR A 164 -9.83 -10.03 -8.93
CA THR A 164 -10.05 -11.47 -9.17
C THR A 164 -11.14 -12.05 -8.25
N GLY A 165 -11.49 -11.34 -7.18
CA GLY A 165 -12.40 -11.82 -6.15
C GLY A 165 -11.72 -12.76 -5.15
N TRP A 166 -10.44 -13.05 -5.35
CA TRP A 166 -9.68 -13.96 -4.49
C TRP A 166 -9.49 -13.42 -3.08
N ALA A 167 -9.71 -12.11 -2.90
CA ALA A 167 -9.64 -11.52 -1.58
C ALA A 167 -10.56 -12.19 -0.54
N ALA A 168 -11.66 -12.82 -0.98
CA ALA A 168 -12.60 -13.55 -0.14
C ALA A 168 -12.02 -14.84 0.48
N HIS A 169 -10.89 -15.35 -0.04
CA HIS A 169 -10.25 -16.58 0.45
C HIS A 169 -9.12 -16.33 1.45
N TRP A 170 -8.82 -15.07 1.78
CA TRP A 170 -7.78 -14.70 2.77
C TRP A 170 -7.96 -15.44 4.09
N GLY A 171 -6.86 -15.94 4.65
CA GLY A 171 -6.89 -16.72 5.89
C GLY A 171 -7.16 -18.22 5.69
N THR A 172 -7.35 -18.68 4.45
CA THR A 172 -7.59 -20.10 4.13
C THR A 172 -6.51 -20.64 3.21
N ASP A 173 -6.29 -21.95 3.23
CA ASP A 173 -5.37 -22.64 2.32
C ASP A 173 -5.70 -22.37 0.84
N ARG A 174 -7.00 -22.21 0.53
CA ARG A 174 -7.48 -21.87 -0.82
C ARG A 174 -6.90 -20.55 -1.32
N TYR A 175 -6.46 -19.64 -0.46
CA TYR A 175 -5.84 -18.39 -0.92
C TYR A 175 -4.59 -18.64 -1.78
N ARG A 176 -3.90 -19.78 -1.61
CA ARG A 176 -2.73 -20.17 -2.43
C ARG A 176 -3.06 -20.61 -3.84
N ASP A 177 -4.31 -21.00 -4.11
CA ASP A 177 -4.74 -21.44 -5.44
C ASP A 177 -5.26 -20.26 -6.27
N HIS A 178 -4.68 -19.08 -6.09
CA HIS A 178 -5.15 -17.85 -6.74
C HIS A 178 -4.89 -17.84 -8.25
N PRO A 179 -5.69 -17.10 -9.02
CA PRO A 179 -5.39 -16.76 -10.41
C PRO A 179 -4.05 -16.01 -10.55
N TYR A 180 -3.39 -16.14 -11.70
CA TYR A 180 -2.07 -15.56 -11.97
C TYR A 180 -2.01 -14.93 -13.36
N LEU A 181 -1.09 -14.00 -13.60
CA LEU A 181 -0.89 -13.38 -14.91
C LEU A 181 -0.11 -14.31 -15.83
N THR A 182 -0.60 -14.46 -17.06
CA THR A 182 0.18 -15.10 -18.13
C THR A 182 1.32 -14.20 -18.60
N ALA A 183 2.34 -14.78 -19.25
CA ALA A 183 3.39 -14.01 -19.92
C ALA A 183 2.82 -12.98 -20.91
N ALA A 184 1.77 -13.34 -21.65
CA ALA A 184 1.12 -12.43 -22.60
C ALA A 184 0.42 -11.24 -21.90
N ALA A 185 -0.22 -11.48 -20.75
CA ALA A 185 -0.81 -10.41 -19.94
C ALA A 185 0.27 -9.47 -19.38
N THR A 186 1.37 -10.04 -18.88
CA THR A 186 2.50 -9.25 -18.38
C THR A 186 3.13 -8.40 -19.46
N GLU A 187 3.38 -8.95 -20.65
CA GLU A 187 3.91 -8.17 -21.78
C GLU A 187 2.95 -7.08 -22.25
N ARG A 188 1.64 -7.30 -22.14
CA ARG A 188 0.63 -6.26 -22.41
C ARG A 188 0.74 -5.10 -21.42
N CYS A 189 0.89 -5.37 -20.12
CA CYS A 189 1.14 -4.34 -19.11
C CYS A 189 2.43 -3.56 -19.42
N ARG A 190 3.51 -4.26 -19.79
CA ARG A 190 4.79 -3.64 -20.16
C ARG A 190 4.68 -2.77 -21.40
N ALA A 191 3.99 -3.23 -22.44
CA ALA A 191 3.78 -2.47 -23.66
C ALA A 191 2.98 -1.19 -23.40
N ALA A 192 2.06 -1.23 -22.44
CA ALA A 192 1.30 -0.06 -22.00
C ALA A 192 2.04 0.83 -20.98
N GLY A 193 3.15 0.36 -20.39
CA GLY A 193 3.88 1.08 -19.35
C GLY A 193 3.14 1.15 -18.00
N VAL A 194 2.24 0.19 -17.74
CA VAL A 194 1.42 0.15 -16.52
C VAL A 194 1.83 -1.01 -15.62
N GLY A 195 1.81 -0.79 -14.31
CA GLY A 195 1.94 -1.87 -13.33
C GLY A 195 0.62 -2.52 -12.98
N VAL A 196 0.64 -3.37 -11.95
CA VAL A 196 -0.53 -4.15 -11.52
C VAL A 196 -0.76 -4.05 -10.01
N GLY A 197 -2.03 -3.94 -9.63
CA GLY A 197 -2.49 -4.16 -8.26
C GLY A 197 -3.41 -5.38 -8.23
N LEU A 198 -3.18 -6.34 -7.36
CA LEU A 198 -3.96 -7.58 -7.30
C LEU A 198 -4.51 -7.84 -5.90
N ASP A 199 -5.65 -8.53 -5.84
CA ASP A 199 -6.27 -9.07 -4.62
C ASP A 199 -5.86 -10.53 -4.33
N THR A 200 -4.69 -10.93 -4.83
CA THR A 200 -4.05 -12.25 -4.73
C THR A 200 -2.71 -12.17 -3.97
N PHE A 201 -2.07 -13.30 -3.71
CA PHE A 201 -0.72 -13.34 -3.12
C PHE A 201 0.33 -12.65 -3.98
N GLY A 202 0.11 -12.57 -5.29
CA GLY A 202 0.94 -11.86 -6.25
C GLY A 202 0.51 -12.14 -7.70
N PRO A 203 1.24 -11.64 -8.71
CA PRO A 203 0.96 -11.86 -10.12
C PRO A 203 1.37 -13.25 -10.61
N ASP A 204 2.24 -13.96 -9.89
CA ASP A 204 2.74 -15.29 -10.26
C ASP A 204 2.09 -16.40 -9.42
N PRO A 205 2.06 -17.66 -9.89
CA PRO A 205 1.49 -18.76 -9.12
C PRO A 205 2.17 -18.99 -7.77
N THR A 206 1.37 -19.21 -6.73
CA THR A 206 1.86 -19.64 -5.41
C THR A 206 1.91 -21.18 -5.35
N PRO A 207 2.90 -21.77 -4.65
CA PRO A 207 2.89 -23.21 -4.35
C PRO A 207 1.56 -23.66 -3.74
N ALA A 208 0.94 -24.67 -4.36
CA ALA A 208 -0.36 -25.17 -3.93
C ALA A 208 -0.36 -25.64 -2.47
N ALA A 209 -1.51 -25.51 -1.81
CA ALA A 209 -1.69 -26.05 -0.47
C ALA A 209 -1.52 -27.58 -0.48
N GLY A 210 -0.61 -28.09 0.34
CA GLY A 210 -0.30 -29.53 0.42
C GLY A 210 0.85 -30.01 -0.47
N GLY A 211 1.52 -29.13 -1.22
CA GLY A 211 2.72 -29.47 -2.00
C GLY A 211 2.46 -30.42 -3.17
N ALA A 212 1.20 -30.59 -3.57
CA ALA A 212 0.87 -31.28 -4.80
C ALA A 212 1.32 -30.43 -6.00
N ASN A 213 1.84 -31.09 -7.03
CA ASN A 213 2.05 -30.46 -8.34
C ASN A 213 0.75 -29.77 -8.79
N PRO A 214 0.85 -28.67 -9.57
CA PRO A 214 -0.33 -28.08 -10.21
C PRO A 214 -1.15 -29.18 -10.90
N ASP A 215 -2.46 -28.98 -10.91
CA ASP A 215 -3.42 -29.89 -11.52
C ASP A 215 -2.88 -30.35 -12.89
N PRO A 216 -2.79 -31.66 -13.18
CA PRO A 216 -2.36 -32.14 -14.50
C PRO A 216 -3.20 -31.56 -15.65
N ASP A 217 -4.38 -30.99 -15.36
CA ASP A 217 -5.25 -30.28 -16.30
C ASP A 217 -4.97 -28.75 -16.40
N THR A 218 -3.96 -28.22 -15.69
CA THR A 218 -3.36 -26.89 -15.91
C THR A 218 -2.00 -27.02 -16.62
N PRO A 219 -1.98 -27.41 -17.90
CA PRO A 219 -0.75 -27.41 -18.67
C PRO A 219 -0.22 -25.97 -18.76
N ASP A 220 1.07 -25.80 -18.51
CA ASP A 220 1.81 -24.55 -18.72
C ASP A 220 1.69 -23.46 -17.63
N GLU A 221 1.36 -23.83 -16.40
CA GLU A 221 1.60 -22.93 -15.25
C GLU A 221 3.11 -22.66 -15.09
N PRO A 222 3.55 -21.39 -15.00
CA PRO A 222 4.97 -21.08 -14.93
C PRO A 222 5.58 -21.39 -13.56
N ASP A 223 6.82 -21.90 -13.58
CA ASP A 223 7.66 -21.98 -12.38
C ASP A 223 8.25 -20.60 -12.03
N GLY A 224 8.42 -20.33 -10.73
CA GLY A 224 9.10 -19.13 -10.23
C GLY A 224 8.23 -17.86 -10.31
N THR A 225 8.87 -16.73 -10.59
CA THR A 225 8.24 -15.39 -10.56
C THR A 225 8.41 -14.58 -11.87
N PRO A 226 8.10 -15.15 -13.05
CA PRO A 226 8.34 -14.48 -14.33
C PRO A 226 7.55 -13.17 -14.51
N ALA A 227 6.35 -13.04 -13.93
CA ALA A 227 5.59 -11.80 -14.00
C ALA A 227 6.25 -10.71 -13.15
N HIS A 228 6.71 -11.02 -11.93
CA HIS A 228 7.51 -10.09 -11.13
C HIS A 228 8.76 -9.66 -11.89
N ASP A 229 9.55 -10.61 -12.40
CA ASP A 229 10.76 -10.34 -13.16
C ASP A 229 10.52 -9.39 -14.32
N ALA A 230 9.47 -9.63 -15.09
CA ALA A 230 9.17 -8.82 -16.27
C ALA A 230 8.71 -7.40 -15.88
N LEU A 231 7.81 -7.25 -14.90
CA LEU A 231 7.30 -5.95 -14.47
C LEU A 231 8.37 -5.11 -13.75
N LEU A 232 9.12 -5.73 -12.83
CA LEU A 232 10.14 -5.06 -12.02
C LEU A 232 11.37 -4.67 -12.85
N ARG A 233 11.74 -5.43 -13.90
CA ARG A 233 12.74 -4.99 -14.89
C ARG A 233 12.32 -3.73 -15.64
N GLY A 234 11.02 -3.52 -15.80
CA GLY A 234 10.45 -2.27 -16.32
C GLY A 234 10.30 -1.17 -15.28
N SER A 235 10.67 -1.42 -14.01
CA SER A 235 10.37 -0.55 -12.85
C SER A 235 8.87 -0.26 -12.67
N LEU A 236 8.01 -1.13 -13.19
CA LEU A 236 6.56 -1.02 -13.08
C LEU A 236 6.11 -1.45 -11.68
N PRO A 237 5.09 -0.79 -11.09
CA PRO A 237 4.64 -1.10 -9.75
C PRO A 237 3.90 -2.44 -9.67
N ILE A 238 4.09 -3.14 -8.55
CA ILE A 238 3.30 -4.32 -8.17
C ILE A 238 2.76 -4.05 -6.76
N VAL A 239 1.44 -4.12 -6.59
CA VAL A 239 0.77 -4.01 -5.29
C VAL A 239 -0.04 -5.27 -5.06
N GLU A 240 0.20 -5.95 -3.95
CA GLU A 240 -0.34 -7.30 -3.73
C GLU A 240 -1.31 -7.34 -2.55
N ASN A 241 -2.08 -8.42 -2.48
CA ASN A 241 -3.02 -8.71 -1.39
C ASN A 241 -4.01 -7.58 -1.11
N LEU A 242 -4.41 -6.82 -2.12
CA LEU A 242 -5.45 -5.80 -1.97
C LEU A 242 -6.78 -6.42 -1.51
N CYS A 243 -7.62 -5.62 -0.87
CA CYS A 243 -9.00 -5.99 -0.55
C CYS A 243 -9.95 -4.80 -0.76
N GLY A 244 -11.25 -4.96 -0.50
CA GLY A 244 -12.20 -3.83 -0.55
C GLY A 244 -12.46 -3.27 -1.96
N LEU A 245 -12.09 -4.00 -3.02
CA LEU A 245 -12.20 -3.55 -4.41
C LEU A 245 -13.65 -3.49 -4.93
N ASP A 246 -14.60 -4.06 -4.18
CA ASP A 246 -16.00 -4.21 -4.58
C ASP A 246 -16.72 -2.85 -4.70
N GLY A 247 -17.13 -2.49 -5.92
CA GLY A 247 -17.87 -1.24 -6.16
C GLY A 247 -16.98 0.00 -6.11
N LEU A 248 -15.66 -0.13 -6.34
CA LEU A 248 -14.83 0.99 -6.76
C LEU A 248 -15.23 1.44 -8.18
N PRO A 249 -15.10 2.74 -8.50
CA PRO A 249 -15.31 3.23 -9.87
C PRO A 249 -14.24 2.69 -10.83
N ALA A 250 -14.48 2.85 -12.13
CA ALA A 250 -13.54 2.41 -13.16
C ALA A 250 -12.17 3.10 -13.07
N ARG A 251 -12.13 4.35 -12.60
CA ARG A 251 -10.91 5.15 -12.39
C ARG A 251 -10.91 5.71 -10.98
N PHE A 252 -9.78 5.64 -10.30
CA PHE A 252 -9.58 6.15 -8.95
C PHE A 252 -8.10 6.38 -8.69
N ARG A 253 -7.76 7.11 -7.63
CA ARG A 253 -6.37 7.20 -7.16
C ARG A 253 -6.12 6.10 -6.14
N LEU A 254 -5.03 5.35 -6.27
CA LEU A 254 -4.58 4.40 -5.24
C LEU A 254 -3.30 4.90 -4.59
N TYR A 255 -3.35 5.13 -3.29
CA TYR A 255 -2.18 5.44 -2.48
C TYR A 255 -1.67 4.16 -1.81
N ALA A 256 -0.42 3.77 -2.05
CA ALA A 256 0.21 2.62 -1.42
C ALA A 256 1.61 3.00 -0.93
N PHE A 257 1.67 4.01 -0.05
CA PHE A 257 2.93 4.53 0.46
C PHE A 257 3.64 3.50 1.36
N PRO A 258 4.88 3.10 1.03
CA PRO A 258 5.64 2.16 1.85
C PRO A 258 6.24 2.80 3.09
N LEU A 259 6.58 1.95 4.07
CA LEU A 259 7.57 2.32 5.06
C LEU A 259 8.88 2.62 4.33
N ARG A 260 9.58 3.66 4.76
CA ARG A 260 10.87 4.03 4.17
C ARG A 260 11.99 3.13 4.71
N LEU A 261 11.95 1.87 4.31
CA LEU A 261 12.92 0.84 4.70
C LEU A 261 14.21 1.02 3.90
N ARG A 262 15.31 1.20 4.62
CA ARG A 262 16.63 1.38 4.01
C ARG A 262 17.00 0.13 3.22
N ASP A 263 17.32 0.29 1.94
CA ASP A 263 17.74 -0.79 1.05
C ASP A 263 16.67 -1.89 0.85
N GLY A 264 15.39 -1.58 1.13
CA GLY A 264 14.28 -2.53 1.13
C GLY A 264 13.84 -2.99 -0.26
N ASP A 265 13.51 -4.28 -0.37
CA ASP A 265 12.97 -4.97 -1.55
C ASP A 265 11.46 -4.78 -1.73
N GLY A 266 10.74 -4.55 -0.64
CA GLY A 266 9.32 -4.24 -0.61
C GLY A 266 8.95 -3.60 0.73
N SER A 267 7.67 -3.32 0.92
CA SER A 267 7.16 -2.90 2.22
C SER A 267 5.66 -3.12 2.33
N PRO A 268 5.15 -3.53 3.51
CA PRO A 268 3.73 -3.41 3.80
C PRO A 268 3.28 -1.96 3.65
N VAL A 269 2.03 -1.77 3.22
CA VAL A 269 1.42 -0.46 2.96
C VAL A 269 0.04 -0.37 3.58
N ARG A 270 -0.40 0.86 3.83
CA ARG A 270 -1.83 1.15 3.90
C ARG A 270 -2.29 1.59 2.52
N ALA A 271 -2.86 0.67 1.75
CA ALA A 271 -3.46 0.94 0.47
C ALA A 271 -4.80 1.67 0.64
N VAL A 272 -4.96 2.84 0.03
CA VAL A 272 -6.18 3.65 0.12
C VAL A 272 -6.61 4.07 -1.28
N ALA A 273 -7.84 3.71 -1.66
CA ALA A 273 -8.48 4.22 -2.86
C ALA A 273 -9.19 5.55 -2.58
N GLU A 274 -9.04 6.52 -3.48
CA GLU A 274 -9.71 7.82 -3.46
C GLU A 274 -10.45 8.07 -4.77
N TRP A 275 -11.70 8.51 -4.70
CA TRP A 275 -12.48 8.97 -5.85
C TRP A 275 -13.48 10.06 -5.46
N GLU A 276 -14.09 10.70 -6.46
CA GLU A 276 -15.18 11.67 -6.29
C GLU A 276 -16.52 10.96 -6.51
N ASP A 277 -17.48 11.13 -5.60
CA ASP A 277 -18.87 10.62 -5.72
C ASP A 277 -19.71 11.41 -6.74
#